data_AF-A0A7J9E9K0-F1
#
_entry.id   AF-A0A7J9E9K0-F1
#
_cell.length_a   1.000
_cell.length_b   1.000
_cell.length_c   1.000
_cell.angle_alpha   90.00
_cell.angle_beta   90.00
_cell.angle_gamma   90.00
#
_symmetry.space_group_name_H-M   'P 1'
#
loop_
_entity.id
_entity.type
_entity.pdbx_description
1 polymer ?
#
loop_
_entity_poly.entity_id
_entity_poly.type
_entity_poly.pdbx_seq_one_letter_code
_entity_poly.pdbx_strand_id
1 'polypeptide(L)'
;MELLSSWCYDGSLPESYVMPPERRPGNLVVPLEKSIPVIDLQCHDPKDTIQQILKASQDYGFFQVINHGVSEELMDETMNVAEEFHAMP
;
A
#
# COMPACT_ATOMS: atom_id res chain seq x y z
N MET A 1 19.39 -19.45 1.88
CA MET A 1 19.05 -18.33 2.79
C MET A 1 17.59 -18.46 3.13
N GLU A 2 17.23 -18.58 4.41
CA GLU A 2 15.83 -18.58 4.82
C GLU A 2 15.34 -17.14 4.81
N LEU A 3 14.39 -16.82 3.93
CA LEU A 3 13.73 -15.53 3.92
C LEU A 3 12.80 -15.46 5.14
N LEU A 4 13.00 -14.47 6.01
CA LEU A 4 12.12 -14.18 7.15
C LEU A 4 10.70 -13.76 6.74
N SER A 5 10.46 -13.60 5.44
CA SER A 5 9.17 -13.22 4.85
C SER A 5 8.25 -14.41 4.58
N SER A 6 8.64 -15.65 4.89
CA SER A 6 7.68 -16.76 4.84
C SER A 6 6.65 -16.57 5.95
N TRP A 7 5.38 -16.49 5.56
CA TRP A 7 4.23 -16.21 6.44
C TRP A 7 4.03 -17.22 7.57
N CYS A 8 4.81 -18.30 7.58
CA CYS A 8 4.86 -19.29 8.65
C CYS A 8 6.32 -19.65 8.99
N TYR A 9 7.05 -18.71 9.59
CA TYR A 9 8.27 -19.05 10.31
C TYR A 9 7.88 -19.70 11.65
N ASP A 10 8.34 -20.93 11.89
CA ASP A 10 8.06 -21.69 13.12
C ASP A 10 9.03 -21.34 14.28
N GLY A 11 10.03 -20.50 14.01
CA GLY A 11 10.95 -19.95 15.01
C GLY A 11 10.55 -18.56 15.54
N SER A 12 11.36 -18.03 16.45
CA SER A 12 11.23 -16.65 16.92
C SER A 12 11.90 -15.67 15.95
N LEU A 13 11.21 -14.58 15.58
CA LEU A 13 11.81 -13.49 14.79
C LEU A 13 13.15 -13.04 15.40
N PRO A 14 14.20 -12.76 14.59
CA PRO A 14 15.43 -12.21 15.12
C PRO A 14 15.17 -10.87 15.81
N GLU A 15 15.87 -10.60 16.91
CA GLU A 15 15.66 -9.41 17.75
C GLU A 15 15.75 -8.09 16.96
N SER A 16 16.57 -8.04 15.89
CA SER A 16 16.69 -6.87 15.02
C SER A 16 15.42 -6.51 14.24
N TYR A 17 14.48 -7.45 14.08
CA TYR A 17 13.19 -7.25 13.42
C TYR A 17 12.05 -6.99 14.43
N VAL A 18 12.31 -7.18 15.72
CA VAL A 18 11.33 -6.92 16.78
C VAL A 18 11.22 -5.41 16.98
N MET A 19 10.05 -4.83 16.68
CA MET A 19 9.83 -3.40 16.92
C MET A 19 9.95 -3.06 18.42
N PRO A 20 10.54 -1.91 18.80
CA PRO A 20 10.53 -1.43 20.18
C PRO A 20 9.09 -1.33 20.71
N PRO A 21 8.82 -1.66 21.99
CA PRO A 21 7.48 -1.65 22.57
C PRO A 21 6.69 -0.37 22.31
N GLU A 22 7.36 0.78 22.28
CA GLU A 22 6.77 2.11 22.11
C GLU A 22 6.26 2.36 20.68
N ARG A 23 6.74 1.60 19.69
CA ARG A 23 6.32 1.71 18.27
C ARG A 23 5.33 0.62 17.86
N ARG A 24 5.05 -0.33 18.75
CA ARG A 24 4.09 -1.40 18.45
C ARG A 24 2.67 -0.83 18.44
N PRO A 25 1.79 -1.28 17.53
CA PRO A 25 0.42 -0.80 17.45
C PRO A 25 -0.44 -1.09 18.70
N GLY A 26 0.04 -1.91 19.64
CA GLY A 26 -0.67 -2.21 20.89
C GLY A 26 -2.06 -2.81 20.63
N ASN A 27 -3.05 -2.41 21.43
CA ASN A 27 -4.45 -2.81 21.26
C ASN A 27 -5.25 -1.75 20.46
N LEU A 28 -4.67 -1.15 19.42
CA LEU A 28 -5.41 -0.21 18.57
C LEU A 28 -6.58 -0.93 17.90
N VAL A 29 -7.80 -0.58 18.30
CA VAL A 29 -9.00 -0.91 17.51
C VAL A 29 -9.02 0.07 16.35
N VAL A 30 -8.53 -0.36 15.19
CA VAL A 30 -8.59 0.44 13.96
C VAL A 30 -10.07 0.55 13.56
N PRO A 31 -10.64 1.76 13.46
CA PRO A 31 -12.01 1.91 13.01
C PRO A 31 -12.15 1.32 11.60
N LEU A 32 -13.00 0.31 11.43
CA LEU A 32 -13.25 -0.31 10.12
C LEU A 32 -13.86 0.69 9.11
N GLU A 33 -14.38 1.82 9.59
CA GLU A 33 -15.31 2.69 8.87
C GLU A 33 -14.66 3.83 8.07
N LYS A 34 -13.34 4.04 8.16
CA LYS A 34 -12.66 5.05 7.33
C LYS A 34 -12.05 4.37 6.11
N SER A 35 -12.88 4.08 5.11
CA SER A 35 -12.38 3.66 3.80
C SER A 35 -11.49 4.77 3.22
N ILE A 36 -10.31 4.39 2.73
CA ILE A 36 -9.37 5.30 2.07
C ILE A 36 -10.06 5.84 0.80
N PRO A 37 -10.02 7.15 0.52
CA PRO A 37 -10.66 7.70 -0.67
C PRO A 37 -10.14 7.02 -1.95
N VAL A 38 -11.05 6.68 -2.85
CA VAL A 38 -10.74 6.16 -4.19
C VAL A 38 -11.21 7.19 -5.21
N ILE A 39 -10.31 7.67 -6.06
CA ILE A 39 -10.56 8.76 -7.03
C ILE A 39 -10.49 8.21 -8.46
N ASP A 40 -11.55 8.42 -9.23
CA ASP A 40 -11.58 8.09 -10.65
C ASP A 40 -10.96 9.22 -11.49
N LEU A 41 -9.84 8.93 -12.16
CA LEU A 41 -9.14 9.91 -13.00
C LEU A 41 -9.71 10.01 -14.43
N GLN A 42 -10.65 9.14 -14.81
CA GLN A 42 -11.37 9.21 -16.09
C GLN A 42 -12.71 9.97 -15.98
N CYS A 43 -13.00 10.57 -14.82
CA CYS A 43 -14.21 11.37 -14.63
C CYS A 43 -14.33 12.49 -15.68
N HIS A 44 -15.54 12.72 -16.17
CA HIS A 44 -15.81 13.68 -17.23
C HIS A 44 -15.69 15.15 -16.82
N ASP A 45 -15.71 15.47 -15.52
CA ASP A 45 -15.50 16.82 -15.01
C ASP A 45 -14.14 16.95 -14.31
N PRO A 46 -13.13 17.54 -14.96
CA PRO A 46 -11.82 17.76 -14.35
C PRO A 46 -11.86 18.59 -13.06
N LYS A 47 -12.85 19.47 -12.89
CA LYS A 47 -12.96 20.29 -11.67
C LYS A 47 -13.34 19.43 -10.47
N ASP A 48 -14.22 18.46 -10.66
CA ASP A 48 -14.65 17.55 -9.59
C ASP A 48 -13.48 16.66 -9.14
N THR A 49 -12.75 16.05 -10.08
CA THR A 49 -11.55 15.26 -9.78
C THR A 49 -10.50 16.08 -8.99
N ILE A 50 -10.25 17.33 -9.39
CA ILE A 50 -9.32 18.21 -8.66
C ILE A 50 -9.83 18.47 -7.22
N GLN A 51 -11.12 18.72 -7.03
CA GLN A 51 -11.69 18.91 -5.69
C GLN A 51 -11.58 17.65 -4.83
N GLN A 52 -11.82 16.47 -5.40
CA GLN A 52 -11.65 15.20 -4.71
C GLN A 52 -10.20 14.98 -4.27
N ILE A 53 -9.23 15.26 -5.14
CA ILE A 53 -7.79 15.17 -4.81
C ILE A 53 -7.43 16.12 -3.67
N LEU A 54 -7.85 17.38 -3.76
CA LEU A 54 -7.57 18.38 -2.72
C LEU A 54 -8.17 17.97 -1.38
N LYS A 55 -9.43 17.52 -1.38
CA LYS A 55 -10.13 17.09 -0.17
C LYS A 55 -9.47 15.85 0.45
N ALA A 56 -9.19 14.82 -0.35
CA ALA A 56 -8.53 13.61 0.15
C ALA A 56 -7.12 13.91 0.71
N SER A 57 -6.39 14.82 0.06
CA SER A 57 -5.08 15.28 0.53
C SER A 57 -5.17 16.00 1.87
N GLN A 58 -6.20 16.85 2.08
CA GLN A 58 -6.41 17.58 3.33
C GLN A 58 -6.90 16.68 4.46
N ASP A 59 -7.87 15.80 4.17
CA ASP A 59 -8.57 15.00 5.19
C ASP A 59 -7.77 13.73 5.59
N TYR A 60 -7.04 13.14 4.64
CA TYR A 60 -6.35 11.85 4.82
C TYR A 60 -4.84 11.92 4.61
N GLY A 61 -4.35 12.85 3.78
CA GLY A 61 -2.94 12.90 3.37
C GLY A 61 -2.54 11.83 2.34
N PHE A 62 -3.46 10.94 1.96
CA PHE A 62 -3.27 9.93 0.91
C PHE A 62 -4.62 9.44 0.36
N PHE A 63 -4.61 8.83 -0.83
CA PHE A 63 -5.78 8.29 -1.53
C PHE A 63 -5.35 7.23 -2.55
N GLN A 64 -6.30 6.46 -3.04
CA GLN A 64 -6.14 5.53 -4.15
C GLN A 64 -6.72 6.14 -5.43
N VAL A 65 -6.23 5.72 -6.59
CA VAL A 65 -6.74 6.15 -7.90
C VAL A 65 -7.12 4.96 -8.76
N ILE A 66 -8.17 5.12 -9.57
CA ILE A 66 -8.58 4.17 -10.62
C ILE A 66 -8.67 4.89 -11.97
N ASN A 67 -8.68 4.12 -13.05
CA ASN A 67 -8.71 4.64 -14.43
C ASN A 67 -7.63 5.71 -14.70
N HIS A 68 -6.43 5.52 -14.12
CA HIS A 68 -5.30 6.45 -14.22
C HIS A 68 -4.59 6.40 -15.60
N GLY A 69 -5.02 5.54 -16.51
CA GLY A 69 -4.49 5.45 -17.87
C GLY A 69 -3.15 4.71 -18.00
N VAL A 70 -2.64 4.12 -16.91
CA VAL A 70 -1.49 3.21 -16.96
C VAL A 70 -2.02 1.81 -17.25
N SER A 71 -1.39 1.10 -18.19
CA SER A 71 -1.80 -0.26 -18.56
C SER A 71 -1.62 -1.23 -17.39
N GLU A 72 -2.59 -2.11 -17.19
CA GLU A 72 -2.53 -3.20 -16.21
C GLU A 72 -1.35 -4.14 -16.53
N GLU A 73 -1.13 -4.47 -17.80
CA GLU A 73 0.01 -5.26 -18.27
C GLU A 73 1.35 -4.66 -17.84
N LEU A 74 1.52 -3.33 -17.94
CA LEU A 74 2.74 -2.66 -17.51
C LEU A 74 2.94 -2.74 -15.99
N MET A 75 1.86 -2.66 -15.22
CA MET A 75 1.92 -2.80 -13.76
C MET A 75 2.33 -4.22 -13.37
N ASP A 76 1.75 -5.22 -14.03
CA ASP A 76 2.07 -6.64 -13.82
C ASP A 76 3.52 -6.96 -14.19
N GLU A 77 3.98 -6.51 -15.37
CA GLU A 77 5.38 -6.64 -15.78
C GLU A 77 6.34 -6.00 -14.80
N THR A 78 6.00 -4.81 -14.28
CA THR A 78 6.82 -4.12 -13.28
C THR A 78 6.94 -4.92 -11.99
N MET A 79 5.83 -5.50 -11.51
CA MET A 79 5.84 -6.37 -10.32
C MET A 79 6.63 -7.66 -10.58
N ASN A 80 6.45 -8.29 -11.74
CA ASN A 80 7.19 -9.48 -12.13
C ASN A 80 8.71 -9.24 -12.14
N VAL A 81 9.18 -8.14 -12.73
CA VAL A 81 10.61 -7.78 -12.74
C VAL A 81 11.13 -7.58 -11.32
N ALA A 82 10.35 -6.96 -10.42
CA ALA A 82 10.74 -6.80 -9.03
C ALA A 82 10.85 -8.14 -8.31
N GLU A 83 9.92 -9.07 -8.57
CA GLU A 83 9.96 -10.43 -8.02
C GLU A 83 11.16 -11.23 -8.53
N GLU A 84 11.39 -11.24 -9.86
CA GLU A 84 12.54 -11.89 -10.49
C GLU A 84 13.87 -11.36 -9.93
N PHE A 85 13.97 -10.04 -9.75
CA PHE A 85 15.17 -9.41 -9.21
C PHE A 85 15.48 -9.90 -7.80
N HIS A 86 14.48 -9.94 -6.91
CA HIS A 86 14.66 -10.42 -5.54
C HIS A 86 14.82 -11.95 -5.43
N ALA A 87 14.47 -12.70 -6.47
CA ALA A 87 14.67 -14.14 -6.55
C ALA A 87 16.07 -14.55 -7.05
N MET A 88 16.88 -13.60 -7.51
CA MET A 88 18.27 -13.87 -7.90
C MET A 88 19.14 -14.27 -6.70
N PRO A 89 20.22 -15.06 -6.92
CA PRO A 89 21.13 -15.52 -5.86
C PRO A 89 21.86 -14.42 -5.09
#